data_AF-A0A0X3PZM5-F1
#
_entry.id   AF-A0A0X3PZM5-F1
#
_cell.length_a   1.000
_cell.length_b   1.000
_cell.length_c   1.000
_cell.angle_alpha   90.00
_cell.angle_beta   90.00
_cell.angle_gamma   90.00
#
_symmetry.space_group_name_H-M   'P 1'
#
loop_
_entity.id
_entity.type
_entity.pdbx_description
1 polymer ?
#
loop_
_entity_poly.entity_id
_entity_poly.type
_entity_poly.pdbx_seq_one_letter_code
_entity_poly.pdbx_strand_id
1 'polypeptide(L)'
;MAMGHYDKALRDFETVVRKYPNSKDARQKYDECFKRQRLRAFAKAIASEEKPSPLENFDPSSICIEPSYAGPHLEQKDDGTYTVTQKFMVELLETFKAQKKLHRRYAVVMVKQFYDILRKLPSLVEIDVPDGAKFTVCGDVHGQFYDLVNIFELNGLPSTENPYLFNGDFVDRGSFSVECIFTLIGFKLLYPNHFFMSRGNHESVNMNQMYGFEGEVKSKYNADMADSFTEVFNWLPLCHLINSRILVMHGGLFSQEDVKLQDLKTIDRNRQPPDSGLMCELLWSDPMDGNGRAPSKRGVGCQFGPDITEDFCERNGLDMIIRSHEVKNEGYEVAHNGRCITVFSAPNYCDTMHNRGAFIVFRGSKKPGEMKPEFTSFKEVPHPQVRPMAYANSLLSLLV
;
A
#
# COMPACT_ATOMS: atom_id res chain seq x y z
N MET A 1 0.06 -19.14 -8.68
CA MET A 1 0.35 -18.95 -7.23
C MET A 1 0.27 -17.50 -6.79
N ALA A 2 0.91 -16.55 -7.49
CA ALA A 2 0.84 -15.13 -7.17
C ALA A 2 -0.62 -14.63 -6.95
N MET A 3 -1.54 -15.15 -7.76
CA MET A 3 -2.99 -14.88 -7.69
C MET A 3 -3.75 -15.71 -6.63
N GLY A 4 -3.06 -16.38 -5.71
CA GLY A 4 -3.69 -17.24 -4.69
C GLY A 4 -4.32 -18.55 -5.21
N HIS A 5 -4.29 -18.83 -6.52
CA HIS A 5 -4.81 -20.07 -7.11
C HIS A 5 -3.84 -21.25 -6.95
N TYR A 6 -3.68 -21.75 -5.73
CA TYR A 6 -2.77 -22.86 -5.41
C TYR A 6 -3.19 -24.19 -6.04
N ASP A 7 -4.50 -24.45 -6.18
CA ASP A 7 -5.00 -25.71 -6.78
C ASP A 7 -4.55 -25.85 -8.24
N LYS A 8 -4.61 -24.75 -9.01
CA LYS A 8 -4.16 -24.72 -10.41
C LYS A 8 -2.64 -24.92 -10.48
N ALA A 9 -1.88 -24.19 -9.66
CA ALA A 9 -0.44 -24.30 -9.63
C ALA A 9 0.06 -25.69 -9.22
N LEU A 10 -0.64 -26.36 -8.30
CA LEU A 10 -0.27 -27.70 -7.86
C LEU A 10 -0.40 -28.72 -9.01
N ARG A 11 -1.44 -28.62 -9.86
CA ARG A 11 -1.60 -29.46 -11.05
C ARG A 11 -0.46 -29.26 -12.06
N ASP A 12 0.01 -28.03 -12.21
CA ASP A 12 1.15 -27.72 -13.07
C ASP A 12 2.44 -28.32 -12.50
N PHE A 13 2.71 -28.14 -11.21
CA PHE A 13 3.89 -28.72 -10.56
C PHE A 13 3.86 -30.25 -10.55
N GLU A 14 2.70 -30.86 -10.34
CA GLU A 14 2.51 -32.30 -10.45
C GLU A 14 2.89 -32.80 -11.85
N THR A 15 2.49 -32.07 -12.89
CA THR A 15 2.86 -32.38 -14.28
C THR A 15 4.37 -32.29 -14.48
N VAL A 16 5.03 -31.27 -13.93
CA VAL A 16 6.50 -31.09 -14.00
C VAL A 16 7.23 -32.20 -13.24
N VAL A 17 6.81 -32.51 -12.01
CA VAL A 17 7.39 -33.60 -11.20
C VAL A 17 7.23 -34.94 -11.91
N ARG A 18 6.08 -35.19 -12.54
CA ARG A 18 5.84 -36.41 -13.33
C ARG A 18 6.77 -36.49 -14.55
N LYS A 19 7.02 -35.37 -15.24
CA LYS A 19 7.89 -35.32 -16.42
C LYS A 19 9.38 -35.37 -16.05
N TYR A 20 9.75 -34.83 -14.89
CA TYR A 20 11.14 -34.73 -14.43
C TYR A 20 11.29 -35.26 -13.00
N PRO A 21 11.11 -36.57 -12.76
CA PRO A 21 11.04 -37.13 -11.41
C PRO A 21 12.32 -36.93 -10.59
N ASN A 22 13.48 -36.81 -11.21
CA ASN A 22 14.74 -36.63 -10.50
C ASN A 22 15.09 -35.15 -10.21
N SER A 23 14.27 -34.20 -10.66
CA SER A 23 14.49 -32.78 -10.38
C SER A 23 14.16 -32.47 -8.92
N LYS A 24 15.20 -32.13 -8.15
CA LYS A 24 15.04 -31.67 -6.75
C LYS A 24 14.24 -30.37 -6.68
N ASP A 25 14.49 -29.46 -7.61
CA ASP A 25 13.77 -28.18 -7.72
C ASP A 25 12.27 -28.40 -7.96
N ALA A 26 11.91 -29.31 -8.88
CA ALA A 26 10.50 -29.61 -9.15
C ALA A 26 9.77 -30.17 -7.93
N ARG A 27 10.41 -31.10 -7.20
CA ARG A 27 9.84 -31.67 -5.96
C ARG A 27 9.70 -30.62 -4.87
N GLN A 28 10.73 -29.80 -4.66
CA GLN A 28 10.70 -28.74 -3.65
C GLN A 28 9.58 -27.72 -3.92
N LYS A 29 9.40 -27.32 -5.19
CA LYS A 29 8.31 -26.41 -5.60
C LYS A 29 6.93 -27.03 -5.39
N TYR A 30 6.78 -28.31 -5.72
CA TYR A 30 5.54 -29.05 -5.46
C TYR A 30 5.23 -29.13 -3.96
N ASP A 31 6.19 -29.57 -3.14
CA ASP A 31 5.99 -29.78 -1.69
C ASP A 31 5.62 -28.47 -0.98
N GLU A 32 6.29 -27.37 -1.32
CA GLU A 32 5.96 -26.06 -0.73
C GLU A 32 4.58 -25.57 -1.23
N CYS A 33 4.24 -25.75 -2.52
CA CYS A 33 2.91 -25.41 -3.03
C CYS A 33 1.80 -26.22 -2.33
N PHE A 34 2.02 -27.52 -2.15
CA PHE A 34 1.11 -28.43 -1.46
C PHE A 34 0.92 -28.04 0.02
N LYS A 35 2.02 -27.77 0.73
CA LYS A 35 1.98 -27.29 2.12
C LYS A 35 1.14 -26.02 2.26
N ARG A 36 1.27 -25.08 1.32
CA ARG A 36 0.50 -23.82 1.32
C ARG A 36 -0.97 -24.02 1.03
N GLN A 37 -1.31 -24.86 0.05
CA GLN A 37 -2.70 -25.24 -0.23
C GLN A 37 -3.35 -25.82 1.04
N ARG A 38 -2.66 -26.73 1.76
CA ARG A 38 -3.15 -27.30 3.02
C ARG A 38 -3.32 -26.26 4.12
N LEU A 39 -2.34 -25.38 4.31
CA LEU A 39 -2.44 -24.29 5.30
C LEU A 39 -3.62 -23.36 5.00
N ARG A 40 -3.86 -23.04 3.73
CA ARG A 40 -5.00 -22.21 3.31
C ARG A 40 -6.33 -22.92 3.49
N ALA A 41 -6.42 -24.20 3.13
CA ALA A 41 -7.61 -25.01 3.36
C ALA A 41 -7.93 -25.12 4.86
N PHE A 42 -6.90 -25.31 5.69
CA PHE A 42 -7.05 -25.30 7.15
C PHE A 42 -7.52 -23.93 7.66
N ALA A 43 -6.85 -22.84 7.27
CA ALA A 43 -7.24 -21.48 7.63
C ALA A 43 -8.69 -21.16 7.24
N LYS A 44 -9.12 -21.57 6.04
CA LYS A 44 -10.51 -21.40 5.58
C LYS A 44 -11.50 -22.24 6.39
N ALA A 45 -11.11 -23.42 6.85
CA ALA A 45 -11.95 -24.28 7.67
C ALA A 45 -12.11 -23.76 9.11
N ILE A 46 -11.11 -23.05 9.65
CA ILE A 46 -11.17 -22.43 10.99
C ILE A 46 -11.69 -20.98 10.98
N ALA A 47 -11.81 -20.34 9.81
CA ALA A 47 -12.28 -18.96 9.65
C ALA A 47 -13.75 -18.74 10.10
N SER A 48 -14.46 -19.80 10.50
CA SER A 48 -15.80 -19.73 11.09
C SER A 48 -15.81 -19.39 12.59
N GLU A 49 -14.65 -19.36 13.25
CA GLU A 49 -14.54 -18.87 14.62
C GLU A 49 -14.16 -17.38 14.58
N GLU A 50 -15.01 -16.50 15.14
CA GLU A 50 -14.69 -15.08 15.33
C GLU A 50 -13.43 -14.98 16.20
N LYS A 51 -12.24 -14.95 15.56
CA LYS A 51 -10.99 -14.70 16.28
C LYS A 51 -11.08 -13.27 16.82
N PRO A 52 -11.02 -13.07 18.15
CA PRO A 52 -11.09 -11.74 18.72
C PRO A 52 -9.96 -10.88 18.15
N SER A 53 -10.28 -9.64 17.76
CA SER A 53 -9.28 -8.71 17.24
C SER A 53 -8.14 -8.55 18.25
N PRO A 54 -6.86 -8.70 17.84
CA PRO A 54 -5.73 -8.43 18.73
C PRO A 54 -5.68 -6.97 19.21
N LEU A 55 -6.41 -6.07 18.55
CA LEU A 55 -6.44 -4.63 18.83
C LEU A 55 -7.55 -4.24 19.81
N GLU A 56 -8.67 -4.96 19.87
CA GLU A 56 -9.82 -4.55 20.69
C GLU A 56 -9.61 -4.72 22.20
N ASN A 57 -8.83 -5.72 22.61
CA ASN A 57 -8.55 -6.00 24.03
C ASN A 57 -7.11 -5.65 24.43
N PHE A 58 -6.44 -4.79 23.65
CA PHE A 58 -5.05 -4.45 23.90
C PHE A 58 -4.89 -3.43 25.04
N ASP A 59 -4.19 -3.81 26.10
CA ASP A 59 -3.68 -2.90 27.13
C ASP A 59 -2.17 -2.63 26.93
N PRO A 60 -1.77 -1.40 26.55
CA PRO A 60 -0.36 -1.02 26.43
C PRO A 60 0.46 -1.22 27.70
N SER A 61 -0.18 -1.14 28.88
CA SER A 61 0.50 -1.28 30.18
C SER A 61 1.03 -2.69 30.42
N SER A 62 0.42 -3.69 29.78
CA SER A 62 0.82 -5.10 29.85
C SER A 62 2.19 -5.40 29.21
N ILE A 63 2.71 -4.47 28.39
CA ILE A 63 4.01 -4.61 27.73
C ILE A 63 5.04 -3.73 28.47
N CYS A 64 5.93 -4.40 29.23
CA CYS A 64 7.09 -3.76 29.84
C CYS A 64 8.07 -3.28 28.76
N ILE A 65 8.66 -2.11 28.98
CA ILE A 65 9.77 -1.59 28.17
C ILE A 65 11.06 -1.96 28.90
N GLU A 66 11.99 -2.64 28.23
CA GLU A 66 13.25 -3.00 28.86
C GLU A 66 14.10 -1.73 29.11
N PRO A 67 14.84 -1.64 30.24
CA PRO A 67 15.70 -0.48 30.52
C PRO A 67 16.79 -0.22 29.46
N SER A 68 17.07 -1.21 28.63
CA SER A 68 18.04 -1.12 27.52
C SER A 68 17.46 -0.46 26.26
N TYR A 69 16.14 -0.26 26.18
CA TYR A 69 15.51 0.38 25.03
C TYR A 69 15.84 1.88 25.00
N ALA A 70 16.63 2.28 24.03
CA ALA A 70 17.06 3.66 23.81
C ALA A 70 16.42 4.31 22.57
N GLY A 71 15.31 3.74 22.08
CA GLY A 71 14.57 4.29 20.94
C GLY A 71 13.54 5.35 21.35
N PRO A 72 12.72 5.84 20.41
CA PRO A 72 11.72 6.87 20.67
C PRO A 72 10.62 6.33 21.59
N HIS A 73 10.11 7.22 22.44
CA HIS A 73 9.02 6.95 23.37
C HIS A 73 7.82 7.83 23.03
N LEU A 74 6.63 7.25 22.90
CA LEU A 74 5.42 8.06 22.74
C LEU A 74 5.15 8.85 24.02
N GLU A 75 4.80 10.13 23.85
CA GLU A 75 4.35 10.97 24.95
C GLU A 75 2.97 10.48 25.43
N GLN A 76 2.81 10.43 26.75
CA GLN A 76 1.54 10.08 27.38
C GLN A 76 0.94 11.34 28.00
N LYS A 77 -0.31 11.63 27.65
CA LYS A 77 -1.10 12.72 28.24
C LYS A 77 -1.57 12.36 29.65
N ASP A 78 -2.04 13.36 30.38
CA ASP A 78 -2.55 13.21 31.75
C ASP A 78 -3.72 12.22 31.85
N ASP A 79 -4.50 12.06 30.78
CA ASP A 79 -5.60 11.09 30.67
C ASP A 79 -5.14 9.65 30.35
N GLY A 80 -3.83 9.42 30.28
CA GLY A 80 -3.23 8.12 29.96
C GLY A 80 -3.15 7.81 28.47
N THR A 81 -3.64 8.69 27.58
CA THR A 81 -3.58 8.46 26.13
C THR A 81 -2.21 8.78 25.56
N TYR A 82 -1.75 7.94 24.64
CA TYR A 82 -0.50 8.20 23.91
C TYR A 82 -0.72 9.18 22.76
N THR A 83 0.26 10.01 22.46
CA THR A 83 0.22 10.95 21.35
C THR A 83 1.51 10.88 20.56
N VAL A 84 1.38 10.86 19.23
CA VAL A 84 2.50 11.05 18.32
C VAL A 84 2.80 12.54 18.23
N THR A 85 4.05 12.93 18.44
CA THR A 85 4.52 14.31 18.30
C THR A 85 5.54 14.44 17.17
N GLN A 86 5.79 15.66 16.71
CA GLN A 86 6.82 15.92 15.69
C GLN A 86 8.21 15.45 16.17
N LYS A 87 8.52 15.67 17.46
CA LYS A 87 9.76 15.19 18.07
C LYS A 87 9.87 13.66 17.98
N PHE A 88 8.82 12.94 18.37
CA PHE A 88 8.78 11.48 18.22
C PHE A 88 9.00 11.04 16.78
N MET A 89 8.39 11.70 15.80
CA MET A 89 8.55 11.35 14.38
C MET A 89 9.99 11.53 13.90
N VAL A 90 10.66 12.61 14.29
CA VAL A 90 12.08 12.83 13.96
C VAL A 90 12.95 11.73 14.59
N GLU A 91 12.75 11.42 15.86
CA GLU A 91 13.49 10.35 16.55
C GLU A 91 13.21 8.96 15.94
N LEU A 92 11.98 8.71 15.48
CA LEU A 92 11.60 7.47 14.79
C LEU A 92 12.32 7.31 13.45
N LEU A 93 12.36 8.37 12.65
CA LEU A 93 13.07 8.38 11.37
C LEU A 93 14.57 8.08 11.58
N GLU A 94 15.21 8.73 12.54
CA GLU A 94 16.63 8.50 12.85
C GLU A 94 16.88 7.08 13.40
N THR A 95 15.95 6.56 14.21
CA THR A 95 16.00 5.19 14.72
C THR A 95 15.95 4.18 13.58
N PHE A 96 15.04 4.35 12.63
CA PHE A 96 14.90 3.48 11.47
C PHE A 96 16.07 3.64 10.48
N LYS A 97 16.58 4.85 10.23
CA LYS A 97 17.80 5.08 9.43
C LYS A 97 18.99 4.30 9.99
N ALA A 98 19.11 4.24 11.32
CA ALA A 98 20.14 3.49 12.03
C ALA A 98 19.86 1.97 12.16
N GLN A 99 18.89 1.43 11.42
CA GLN A 99 18.46 0.02 11.45
C GLN A 99 18.04 -0.47 12.85
N LYS A 100 17.59 0.44 13.71
CA LYS A 100 16.98 0.12 15.00
C LYS A 100 15.47 0.01 14.84
N LYS A 101 14.79 -0.47 15.89
CA LYS A 101 13.37 -0.82 15.86
C LYS A 101 12.56 -0.03 16.87
N LEU A 102 11.34 0.37 16.50
CA LEU A 102 10.35 0.91 17.43
C LEU A 102 9.91 -0.16 18.43
N HIS A 103 9.89 0.16 19.72
CA HIS A 103 9.46 -0.77 20.75
C HIS A 103 8.04 -1.30 20.50
N ARG A 104 7.80 -2.60 20.79
CA ARG A 104 6.52 -3.28 20.52
C ARG A 104 5.32 -2.58 21.16
N ARG A 105 5.47 -2.07 22.39
CA ARG A 105 4.41 -1.29 23.08
C ARG A 105 3.89 -0.14 22.21
N TYR A 106 4.80 0.69 21.71
CA TYR A 106 4.46 1.86 20.92
C TYR A 106 3.98 1.48 19.52
N ALA A 107 4.55 0.44 18.92
CA ALA A 107 4.08 -0.11 17.66
C ALA A 107 2.59 -0.51 17.73
N VAL A 108 2.17 -1.29 18.74
CA VAL A 108 0.77 -1.71 18.88
C VAL A 108 -0.14 -0.51 19.19
N VAL A 109 0.31 0.43 20.03
CA VAL A 109 -0.43 1.68 20.30
C VAL A 109 -0.71 2.44 19.01
N MET A 110 0.30 2.64 18.16
CA MET A 110 0.14 3.36 16.89
C MET A 110 -0.81 2.62 15.95
N VAL A 111 -0.69 1.30 15.82
CA VAL A 111 -1.59 0.49 14.98
C VAL A 111 -3.04 0.58 15.48
N LYS A 112 -3.26 0.52 16.80
CA LYS A 112 -4.59 0.67 17.40
C LYS A 112 -5.21 2.05 17.14
N GLN A 113 -4.44 3.12 17.33
CA GLN A 113 -4.94 4.48 17.08
C GLN A 113 -5.25 4.69 15.60
N PHE A 114 -4.41 4.15 14.72
CA PHE A 114 -4.61 4.22 13.28
C PHE A 114 -5.88 3.46 12.86
N TYR A 115 -6.07 2.25 13.39
CA TYR A 115 -7.30 1.48 13.24
C TYR A 115 -8.55 2.27 13.65
N ASP A 116 -8.51 2.96 14.79
CA ASP A 116 -9.63 3.79 15.28
C ASP A 116 -9.95 4.99 14.38
N ILE A 117 -8.93 5.56 13.72
CA ILE A 117 -9.13 6.62 12.72
C ILE A 117 -9.75 6.04 11.46
N LEU A 118 -9.16 4.98 10.89
CA LEU A 118 -9.57 4.44 9.60
C LEU A 118 -11.02 3.94 9.59
N ARG A 119 -11.49 3.33 10.69
CA ARG A 119 -12.87 2.84 10.82
C ARG A 119 -13.94 3.92 10.69
N LYS A 120 -13.57 5.18 10.96
CA LYS A 120 -14.47 6.34 10.86
C LYS A 120 -14.46 6.97 9.48
N LEU A 121 -13.52 6.59 8.61
CA LEU A 121 -13.39 7.16 7.27
C LEU A 121 -14.33 6.44 6.28
N PRO A 122 -14.85 7.16 5.27
CA PRO A 122 -15.54 6.56 4.13
C PRO A 122 -14.56 5.81 3.21
N SER A 123 -15.10 5.02 2.28
CA SER A 123 -14.29 4.30 1.28
C SER A 123 -13.73 5.22 0.20
N LEU A 124 -14.43 6.31 -0.10
CA LEU A 124 -13.93 7.46 -0.88
C LEU A 124 -13.83 8.66 0.06
N VAL A 125 -12.62 9.17 0.27
CA VAL A 125 -12.35 10.35 1.12
C VAL A 125 -12.27 11.60 0.27
N GLU A 126 -13.04 12.62 0.62
CA GLU A 126 -12.96 13.94 -0.04
C GLU A 126 -11.91 14.82 0.64
N ILE A 127 -11.07 15.47 -0.15
CA ILE A 127 -9.99 16.35 0.31
C ILE A 127 -10.24 17.75 -0.27
N ASP A 128 -10.40 18.73 0.62
CA ASP A 128 -10.44 20.16 0.25
C ASP A 128 -9.03 20.76 0.43
N VAL A 129 -8.41 21.14 -0.68
CA VAL A 129 -7.13 21.83 -0.74
C VAL A 129 -7.41 23.31 -1.03
N PRO A 130 -7.09 24.22 -0.09
CA PRO A 130 -7.33 25.65 -0.28
C PRO A 130 -6.67 26.21 -1.54
N ASP A 131 -7.26 27.25 -2.12
CA ASP A 131 -6.72 27.91 -3.32
C ASP A 131 -5.25 28.32 -3.12
N GLY A 132 -4.38 27.89 -4.05
CA GLY A 132 -2.93 28.14 -4.03
C GLY A 132 -2.13 27.27 -3.04
N ALA A 133 -2.77 26.54 -2.13
CA ALA A 133 -2.09 25.66 -1.18
C ALA A 133 -1.44 24.47 -1.91
N LYS A 134 -0.31 24.01 -1.37
CA LYS A 134 0.43 22.86 -1.90
C LYS A 134 -0.28 21.56 -1.51
N PHE A 135 -0.32 20.57 -2.40
CA PHE A 135 -0.70 19.21 -2.07
C PHE A 135 0.16 18.21 -2.84
N THR A 136 0.70 17.19 -2.16
CA THR A 136 1.58 16.19 -2.78
C THR A 136 0.91 14.83 -2.89
N VAL A 137 1.02 14.18 -4.05
CA VAL A 137 0.60 12.79 -4.27
C VAL A 137 1.84 11.93 -4.57
N CYS A 138 2.05 10.89 -3.78
CA CYS A 138 3.05 9.85 -4.01
C CYS A 138 2.36 8.55 -4.43
N GLY A 139 3.03 7.76 -5.26
CA GLY A 139 2.63 6.39 -5.59
C GLY A 139 3.25 5.37 -4.66
N ASP A 140 3.48 4.18 -5.21
CA ASP A 140 4.04 3.01 -4.53
C ASP A 140 5.41 3.33 -3.93
N VAL A 141 5.68 2.80 -2.74
CA VAL A 141 6.97 2.93 -2.04
C VAL A 141 7.60 1.56 -1.77
N HIS A 142 6.79 0.50 -1.63
CA HIS A 142 7.23 -0.89 -1.54
C HIS A 142 8.41 -1.15 -0.60
N GLY A 143 8.30 -0.68 0.64
CA GLY A 143 9.32 -0.94 1.66
C GLY A 143 10.71 -0.36 1.37
N GLN A 144 10.82 0.64 0.48
CA GLN A 144 12.05 1.40 0.24
C GLN A 144 12.15 2.59 1.21
N PHE A 145 12.38 2.31 2.50
CA PHE A 145 12.36 3.32 3.57
C PHE A 145 13.33 4.48 3.34
N TYR A 146 14.53 4.21 2.84
CA TYR A 146 15.53 5.26 2.60
C TYR A 146 15.10 6.21 1.49
N ASP A 147 14.43 5.70 0.45
CA ASP A 147 13.84 6.54 -0.60
C ASP A 147 12.59 7.29 -0.11
N LEU A 148 11.79 6.71 0.78
CA LEU A 148 10.70 7.42 1.46
C LEU A 148 11.21 8.64 2.23
N VAL A 149 12.33 8.49 2.95
CA VAL A 149 12.97 9.63 3.62
C VAL A 149 13.48 10.64 2.59
N ASN A 150 14.10 10.19 1.50
CA ASN A 150 14.56 11.09 0.44
C ASN A 150 13.42 11.93 -0.15
N ILE A 151 12.20 11.37 -0.29
CA ILE A 151 11.01 12.17 -0.68
C ILE A 151 10.80 13.32 0.30
N PHE A 152 10.89 13.09 1.61
CA PHE A 152 10.74 14.13 2.62
C PHE A 152 11.90 15.13 2.65
N GLU A 153 13.12 14.71 2.32
CA GLU A 153 14.27 15.61 2.20
C GLU A 153 14.13 16.53 0.98
N LEU A 154 13.61 16.01 -0.14
CA LEU A 154 13.39 16.77 -1.37
C LEU A 154 12.15 17.68 -1.32
N ASN A 155 11.07 17.22 -0.70
CA ASN A 155 9.75 17.88 -0.78
C ASN A 155 9.24 18.41 0.58
N GLY A 156 10.06 18.29 1.63
CA GLY A 156 9.74 18.67 3.00
C GLY A 156 8.95 17.59 3.74
N LEU A 157 9.11 17.54 5.06
CA LEU A 157 8.32 16.65 5.93
C LEU A 157 6.82 16.98 5.83
N PRO A 158 5.93 15.98 6.05
CA PRO A 158 4.51 16.24 6.19
C PRO A 158 4.21 17.26 7.29
N SER A 159 3.31 18.20 7.00
CA SER A 159 2.78 19.16 7.97
C SER A 159 1.38 19.61 7.55
N THR A 160 0.76 20.51 8.33
CA THR A 160 -0.49 21.18 7.96
C THR A 160 -0.37 22.01 6.68
N GLU A 161 0.80 22.55 6.39
CA GLU A 161 1.11 23.35 5.20
C GLU A 161 1.73 22.53 4.05
N ASN A 162 2.12 21.27 4.33
CA ASN A 162 2.71 20.36 3.36
C ASN A 162 2.01 18.99 3.40
N PRO A 163 0.74 18.92 2.97
CA PRO A 163 -0.05 17.69 2.99
C PRO A 163 0.41 16.69 1.93
N TYR A 164 0.23 15.41 2.25
CA TYR A 164 0.59 14.27 1.40
C TYR A 164 -0.55 13.26 1.28
N LEU A 165 -0.67 12.66 0.09
CA LEU A 165 -1.40 11.43 -0.15
C LEU A 165 -0.44 10.36 -0.67
N PHE A 166 -0.30 9.25 0.05
CA PHE A 166 0.41 8.05 -0.43
C PHE A 166 -0.62 7.05 -0.99
N ASN A 167 -0.48 6.72 -2.27
CA ASN A 167 -1.52 6.02 -3.03
C ASN A 167 -1.33 4.49 -3.07
N GLY A 168 -1.27 3.86 -1.89
CA GLY A 168 -1.15 2.41 -1.74
C GLY A 168 0.24 1.85 -1.96
N ASP A 169 0.38 0.55 -1.76
CA ASP A 169 1.60 -0.23 -1.98
C ASP A 169 2.79 0.33 -1.21
N PHE A 170 2.59 0.46 0.11
CA PHE A 170 3.58 0.94 1.05
C PHE A 170 4.62 -0.13 1.39
N VAL A 171 4.18 -1.39 1.34
CA VAL A 171 4.88 -2.57 1.83
C VAL A 171 5.17 -3.58 0.72
N ASP A 172 5.77 -4.71 1.11
CA ASP A 172 6.21 -5.80 0.26
C ASP A 172 7.36 -5.41 -0.68
N ARG A 173 8.05 -6.44 -1.21
CA ARG A 173 9.17 -6.32 -2.15
C ARG A 173 10.43 -5.76 -1.51
N GLY A 174 10.42 -4.50 -1.10
CA GLY A 174 11.51 -3.93 -0.30
C GLY A 174 11.53 -4.51 1.12
N SER A 175 12.72 -4.56 1.70
CA SER A 175 12.97 -5.23 2.99
C SER A 175 12.95 -4.28 4.20
N PHE A 176 12.43 -3.07 4.01
CA PHE A 176 12.21 -2.06 5.06
C PHE A 176 10.73 -1.63 5.10
N SER A 177 9.82 -2.57 4.85
CA SER A 177 8.37 -2.32 4.80
C SER A 177 7.81 -1.91 6.16
N VAL A 178 8.36 -2.49 7.25
CA VAL A 178 7.97 -2.14 8.62
C VAL A 178 8.31 -0.67 8.92
N GLU A 179 9.48 -0.20 8.53
CA GLU A 179 9.91 1.18 8.74
C GLU A 179 9.06 2.16 7.91
N CYS A 180 8.76 1.82 6.65
CA CYS A 180 7.82 2.57 5.82
C CYS A 180 6.46 2.71 6.49
N ILE A 181 5.80 1.58 6.83
CA ILE A 181 4.42 1.65 7.31
C ILE A 181 4.30 2.36 8.66
N PHE A 182 5.24 2.17 9.59
CA PHE A 182 5.22 2.90 10.86
C PHE A 182 5.48 4.39 10.69
N THR A 183 6.30 4.79 9.71
CA THR A 183 6.52 6.20 9.38
C THR A 183 5.23 6.84 8.83
N LEU A 184 4.57 6.18 7.88
CA LEU A 184 3.32 6.67 7.30
C LEU A 184 2.19 6.72 8.34
N ILE A 185 2.06 5.69 9.18
CA ILE A 185 1.11 5.67 10.30
C ILE A 185 1.40 6.83 11.27
N GLY A 186 2.67 7.03 11.63
CA GLY A 186 3.06 8.12 12.52
C GLY A 186 2.64 9.49 12.00
N PHE A 187 2.88 9.78 10.72
CA PHE A 187 2.41 11.03 10.11
C PHE A 187 0.89 11.10 9.98
N LYS A 188 0.19 9.98 9.76
CA LYS A 188 -1.28 9.95 9.81
C LYS A 188 -1.82 10.31 11.19
N LEU A 189 -1.20 9.79 12.25
CA LEU A 189 -1.60 10.08 13.63
C LEU A 189 -1.28 11.53 14.02
N LEU A 190 -0.15 12.07 13.55
CA LEU A 190 0.27 13.43 13.81
C LEU A 190 -0.56 14.47 13.04
N TYR A 191 -0.89 14.18 11.77
CA TYR A 191 -1.60 15.08 10.86
C TYR A 191 -2.82 14.40 10.21
N PRO A 192 -3.85 14.00 10.98
CA PRO A 192 -4.94 13.16 10.48
C PRO A 192 -5.76 13.77 9.34
N ASN A 193 -5.76 15.09 9.20
CA ASN A 193 -6.48 15.82 8.15
C ASN A 193 -5.57 16.35 7.03
N HIS A 194 -4.27 16.05 7.06
CA HIS A 194 -3.29 16.53 6.08
C HIS A 194 -2.35 15.42 5.56
N PHE A 195 -2.43 14.22 6.15
CA PHE A 195 -1.74 13.03 5.68
C PHE A 195 -2.76 11.95 5.33
N PHE A 196 -2.73 11.48 4.09
CA PHE A 196 -3.71 10.59 3.51
C PHE A 196 -3.04 9.34 2.96
N MET A 197 -3.76 8.21 3.01
CA MET A 197 -3.25 6.90 2.63
C MET A 197 -4.39 6.15 1.93
N SER A 198 -4.20 5.81 0.66
CA SER A 198 -5.10 4.90 -0.07
C SER A 198 -4.65 3.46 0.12
N ARG A 199 -5.57 2.50 0.04
CA ARG A 199 -5.23 1.08 -0.05
C ARG A 199 -4.67 0.78 -1.44
N GLY A 200 -3.56 0.03 -1.50
CA GLY A 200 -3.07 -0.63 -2.72
C GLY A 200 -3.37 -2.12 -2.70
N ASN A 201 -3.01 -2.84 -3.77
CA ASN A 201 -3.23 -4.28 -3.80
C ASN A 201 -2.29 -5.03 -2.86
N HIS A 202 -1.11 -4.47 -2.55
CA HIS A 202 -0.17 -5.03 -1.60
C HIS A 202 -0.60 -4.88 -0.14
N GLU A 203 -1.58 -4.05 0.21
CA GLU A 203 -2.24 -4.06 1.52
C GLU A 203 -3.31 -5.18 1.62
N SER A 204 -2.92 -6.41 1.26
CA SER A 204 -3.74 -7.62 1.28
C SER A 204 -2.96 -8.87 1.71
N VAL A 205 -3.67 -9.81 2.33
CA VAL A 205 -3.10 -11.04 2.91
C VAL A 205 -2.34 -11.86 1.89
N ASN A 206 -2.93 -12.06 0.69
CA ASN A 206 -2.30 -12.87 -0.35
C ASN A 206 -0.97 -12.26 -0.81
N MET A 207 -0.90 -10.93 -0.91
CA MET A 207 0.33 -10.25 -1.29
C MET A 207 1.36 -10.31 -0.16
N ASN A 208 0.98 -9.94 1.07
CA ASN A 208 1.91 -9.89 2.19
C ASN A 208 2.54 -11.25 2.55
N GLN A 209 1.76 -12.33 2.43
CA GLN A 209 2.26 -13.70 2.63
C GLN A 209 3.30 -14.12 1.59
N MET A 210 3.23 -13.56 0.39
CA MET A 210 4.08 -13.93 -0.73
C MET A 210 5.28 -13.01 -0.88
N TYR A 211 5.09 -11.70 -0.72
CA TYR A 211 6.04 -10.67 -1.13
C TYR A 211 6.80 -9.99 0.02
N GLY A 212 6.64 -10.47 1.24
CA GLY A 212 7.62 -10.28 2.31
C GLY A 212 7.15 -9.54 3.54
N PHE A 213 6.09 -8.73 3.47
CA PHE A 213 5.66 -7.93 4.61
C PHE A 213 5.26 -8.78 5.82
N GLU A 214 4.51 -9.87 5.60
CA GLU A 214 4.12 -10.76 6.71
C GLU A 214 5.36 -11.39 7.37
N GLY A 215 6.34 -11.82 6.57
CA GLY A 215 7.59 -12.37 7.06
C GLY A 215 8.43 -11.34 7.82
N GLU A 216 8.47 -10.10 7.33
CA GLU A 216 9.20 -8.99 7.94
C GLU A 216 8.58 -8.62 9.29
N VAL A 217 7.25 -8.49 9.37
CA VAL A 217 6.53 -8.20 10.62
C VAL A 217 6.73 -9.33 11.63
N LYS A 218 6.65 -10.61 11.22
CA LYS A 218 6.89 -11.74 12.12
C LYS A 218 8.33 -11.79 12.62
N SER A 219 9.30 -11.42 11.79
CA SER A 219 10.71 -11.37 12.16
C SER A 219 11.03 -10.21 13.10
N LYS A 220 10.46 -9.02 12.86
CA LYS A 220 10.74 -7.81 13.65
C LYS A 220 9.86 -7.72 14.90
N TYR A 221 8.66 -8.29 14.87
CA TYR A 221 7.70 -8.31 15.98
C TYR A 221 7.22 -9.73 16.25
N ASN A 222 5.99 -10.07 15.87
CA ASN A 222 5.36 -11.36 16.11
C ASN A 222 4.16 -11.57 15.17
N ALA A 223 3.53 -12.75 15.24
CA ALA A 223 2.36 -13.09 14.43
C ALA A 223 1.14 -12.21 14.73
N ASP A 224 0.89 -11.87 15.99
CA ASP A 224 -0.27 -11.02 16.37
C ASP A 224 -0.19 -9.62 15.75
N MET A 225 1.02 -9.07 15.60
CA MET A 225 1.24 -7.80 14.90
C MET A 225 0.91 -7.94 13.40
N ALA A 226 1.25 -9.06 12.77
CA ALA A 226 0.91 -9.32 11.37
C ALA A 226 -0.62 -9.45 11.16
N ASP A 227 -1.30 -10.10 12.11
CA ASP A 227 -2.77 -10.17 12.12
C ASP A 227 -3.39 -8.77 12.30
N SER A 228 -2.81 -7.95 13.19
CA SER A 228 -3.25 -6.57 13.42
C SER A 228 -3.13 -5.71 12.16
N PHE A 229 -1.99 -5.79 11.45
CA PHE A 229 -1.84 -5.07 10.17
C PHE A 229 -2.85 -5.54 9.11
N THR A 230 -3.13 -6.85 9.04
CA THR A 230 -4.17 -7.39 8.15
C THR A 230 -5.53 -6.76 8.43
N GLU A 231 -5.90 -6.65 9.70
CA GLU A 231 -7.16 -6.04 10.11
C GLU A 231 -7.19 -4.55 9.77
N VAL A 232 -6.13 -3.81 10.08
CA VAL A 232 -6.03 -2.36 9.80
C VAL A 232 -6.06 -2.06 8.30
N PHE A 233 -5.37 -2.84 7.48
CA PHE A 233 -5.35 -2.66 6.03
C PHE A 233 -6.73 -2.83 5.40
N ASN A 234 -7.63 -3.62 5.99
CA ASN A 234 -9.01 -3.71 5.52
C ASN A 234 -9.77 -2.38 5.63
N TRP A 235 -9.37 -1.49 6.54
CA TRP A 235 -10.04 -0.21 6.77
C TRP A 235 -9.46 0.97 5.99
N LEU A 236 -8.34 0.79 5.28
CA LEU A 236 -7.77 1.84 4.43
C LEU A 236 -8.78 2.30 3.37
N PRO A 237 -9.01 3.62 3.19
CA PRO A 237 -9.82 4.14 2.09
C PRO A 237 -9.34 3.62 0.74
N LEU A 238 -10.26 3.41 -0.20
CA LEU A 238 -9.94 2.85 -1.52
C LEU A 238 -9.55 3.94 -2.53
N CYS A 239 -10.06 5.15 -2.36
CA CYS A 239 -9.75 6.28 -3.23
C CYS A 239 -9.95 7.64 -2.52
N HIS A 240 -9.40 8.69 -3.11
CA HIS A 240 -9.49 10.06 -2.63
C HIS A 240 -9.95 11.00 -3.74
N LEU A 241 -10.83 11.94 -3.43
CA LEU A 241 -11.34 12.94 -4.37
C LEU A 241 -10.84 14.33 -3.93
N ILE A 242 -9.90 14.89 -4.69
CA ILE A 242 -9.28 16.18 -4.40
C ILE A 242 -10.07 17.30 -5.09
N ASN A 243 -10.56 18.27 -4.31
CA ASN A 243 -11.35 19.42 -4.74
C ASN A 243 -12.55 19.08 -5.64
N SER A 244 -13.08 17.85 -5.54
CA SER A 244 -14.13 17.35 -6.44
C SER A 244 -13.74 17.37 -7.93
N ARG A 245 -12.43 17.39 -8.24
CA ARG A 245 -11.88 17.48 -9.59
C ARG A 245 -10.97 16.32 -9.97
N ILE A 246 -10.17 15.82 -9.03
CA ILE A 246 -9.18 14.76 -9.30
C ILE A 246 -9.50 13.55 -8.44
N LEU A 247 -9.74 12.41 -9.08
CA LEU A 247 -9.90 11.14 -8.39
C LEU A 247 -8.57 10.39 -8.34
N VAL A 248 -8.17 9.96 -7.15
CA VAL A 248 -6.92 9.21 -6.92
C VAL A 248 -7.26 7.81 -6.41
N MET A 249 -6.82 6.78 -7.11
CA MET A 249 -6.92 5.37 -6.70
C MET A 249 -5.63 4.63 -7.03
N HIS A 250 -5.34 3.51 -6.39
CA HIS A 250 -4.09 2.79 -6.64
C HIS A 250 -4.04 2.16 -8.05
N GLY A 251 -5.01 1.31 -8.37
CA GLY A 251 -5.15 0.59 -9.65
C GLY A 251 -5.78 1.45 -10.74
N GLY A 252 -7.10 1.40 -10.93
CA GLY A 252 -7.71 2.20 -11.98
C GLY A 252 -9.23 2.06 -12.10
N LEU A 253 -9.72 2.20 -13.32
CA LEU A 253 -11.15 2.22 -13.63
C LEU A 253 -11.74 0.82 -13.83
N PHE A 254 -13.01 0.82 -14.21
CA PHE A 254 -13.92 -0.30 -14.00
C PHE A 254 -14.26 -1.05 -15.29
N SER A 255 -14.53 -2.34 -15.14
CA SER A 255 -15.09 -3.15 -16.22
C SER A 255 -16.56 -2.81 -16.49
N GLN A 256 -17.26 -2.31 -15.47
CA GLN A 256 -18.64 -1.87 -15.55
C GLN A 256 -18.75 -0.46 -16.15
N GLU A 257 -19.82 -0.24 -16.89
CA GLU A 257 -20.23 1.09 -17.36
C GLU A 257 -20.97 1.85 -16.25
N ASP A 258 -21.12 3.16 -16.41
CA ASP A 258 -21.94 4.02 -15.56
C ASP A 258 -21.58 4.11 -14.06
N VAL A 259 -20.41 3.63 -13.65
CA VAL A 259 -19.93 3.79 -12.27
C VAL A 259 -19.85 5.29 -11.91
N LYS A 260 -20.40 5.64 -10.74
CA LYS A 260 -20.43 6.99 -10.18
C LYS A 260 -19.58 7.07 -8.92
N LEU A 261 -19.14 8.28 -8.56
CA LEU A 261 -18.44 8.52 -7.29
C LEU A 261 -19.24 8.03 -6.06
N GLN A 262 -20.58 8.06 -6.12
CA GLN A 262 -21.43 7.58 -5.03
C GLN A 262 -21.30 6.07 -4.81
N ASP A 263 -21.09 5.28 -5.88
CA ASP A 263 -20.89 3.83 -5.78
C ASP A 263 -19.58 3.50 -5.07
N LEU A 264 -18.57 4.37 -5.21
CA LEU A 264 -17.27 4.21 -4.55
C LEU A 264 -17.35 4.51 -3.05
N LYS A 265 -18.22 5.44 -2.64
CA LYS A 265 -18.45 5.79 -1.23
C LYS A 265 -19.09 4.65 -0.44
N THR A 266 -19.92 3.83 -1.08
CA THR A 266 -20.73 2.78 -0.43
C THR A 266 -20.07 1.40 -0.44
N ILE A 267 -18.87 1.26 -1.00
CA ILE A 267 -18.13 -0.02 -0.98
C ILE A 267 -17.86 -0.44 0.47
N ASP A 268 -18.36 -1.61 0.86
CA ASP A 268 -17.98 -2.27 2.10
C ASP A 268 -16.55 -2.81 1.98
N ARG A 269 -15.59 -2.00 2.44
CA ARG A 269 -14.16 -2.24 2.24
C ARG A 269 -13.50 -3.08 3.32
N ASN A 270 -14.15 -3.31 4.47
CA ASN A 270 -13.56 -4.01 5.61
C ASN A 270 -13.47 -5.53 5.37
N ARG A 271 -12.69 -5.91 4.37
CA ARG A 271 -12.51 -7.28 3.89
C ARG A 271 -11.26 -7.35 3.04
N GLN A 272 -10.85 -8.57 2.72
CA GLN A 272 -9.89 -8.79 1.66
C GLN A 272 -10.50 -8.44 0.29
N PRO A 273 -9.71 -7.90 -0.66
CA PRO A 273 -10.20 -7.62 -2.00
C PRO A 273 -10.83 -8.88 -2.62
N PRO A 274 -12.05 -8.79 -3.19
CA PRO A 274 -12.64 -9.89 -3.94
C PRO A 274 -11.90 -10.12 -5.26
N ASP A 275 -12.19 -11.24 -5.94
CA ASP A 275 -11.58 -11.56 -7.24
C ASP A 275 -12.10 -10.66 -8.39
N SER A 276 -13.21 -9.94 -8.17
CA SER A 276 -13.86 -9.05 -9.17
C SER A 276 -14.70 -7.95 -8.51
N GLY A 277 -15.13 -6.96 -9.30
CA GLY A 277 -15.99 -5.85 -8.85
C GLY A 277 -15.20 -4.59 -8.46
N LEU A 278 -15.91 -3.53 -8.08
CA LEU A 278 -15.34 -2.19 -7.94
C LEU A 278 -14.13 -2.13 -7.00
N MET A 279 -14.18 -2.79 -5.84
CA MET A 279 -13.05 -2.85 -4.90
C MET A 279 -11.82 -3.52 -5.51
N CYS A 280 -12.01 -4.57 -6.31
CA CYS A 280 -10.93 -5.26 -6.98
C CYS A 280 -10.30 -4.35 -8.05
N GLU A 281 -11.13 -3.74 -8.88
CA GLU A 281 -10.70 -2.92 -10.03
C GLU A 281 -10.01 -1.61 -9.60
N LEU A 282 -10.48 -0.98 -8.50
CA LEU A 282 -9.78 0.15 -7.87
C LEU A 282 -8.34 -0.18 -7.45
N LEU A 283 -8.05 -1.44 -7.17
CA LEU A 283 -6.74 -1.88 -6.68
C LEU A 283 -5.89 -2.56 -7.77
N TRP A 284 -6.48 -3.02 -8.88
CA TRP A 284 -5.79 -3.92 -9.82
C TRP A 284 -5.89 -3.53 -11.31
N SER A 285 -6.81 -2.65 -11.71
CA SER A 285 -6.96 -2.31 -13.13
C SER A 285 -5.80 -1.45 -13.63
N ASP A 286 -5.49 -1.57 -14.93
CA ASP A 286 -4.43 -0.80 -15.61
C ASP A 286 -4.96 -0.06 -16.84
N PRO A 287 -4.41 1.10 -17.21
CA PRO A 287 -4.71 1.74 -18.49
C PRO A 287 -4.20 0.91 -19.69
N MET A 288 -4.74 1.18 -20.88
CA MET A 288 -4.23 0.66 -22.16
C MET A 288 -4.35 1.69 -23.28
N ASP A 289 -3.49 1.61 -24.29
CA ASP A 289 -3.43 2.62 -25.37
C ASP A 289 -4.67 2.62 -26.27
N GLY A 290 -5.28 1.46 -26.50
CA GLY A 290 -6.45 1.31 -27.37
C GLY A 290 -7.77 1.61 -26.67
N ASN A 291 -8.80 1.97 -27.44
CA ASN A 291 -10.15 2.17 -26.90
C ASN A 291 -10.79 0.88 -26.37
N GLY A 292 -11.76 1.05 -25.49
CA GLY A 292 -12.58 0.00 -24.91
C GLY A 292 -11.96 -0.62 -23.67
N ARG A 293 -12.24 -1.90 -23.46
CA ARG A 293 -11.77 -2.68 -22.30
C ARG A 293 -11.15 -3.98 -22.76
N ALA A 294 -10.16 -4.46 -22.03
CA ALA A 294 -9.56 -5.77 -22.26
C ALA A 294 -9.35 -6.54 -20.95
N PRO A 295 -9.22 -7.87 -20.99
CA PRO A 295 -8.80 -8.65 -19.82
C PRO A 295 -7.44 -8.16 -19.30
N SER A 296 -7.31 -8.06 -17.97
CA SER A 296 -6.04 -7.64 -17.36
C SER A 296 -4.90 -8.63 -17.63
N LYS A 297 -3.72 -8.08 -17.95
CA LYS A 297 -2.47 -8.85 -18.06
C LYS A 297 -2.06 -9.51 -16.73
N ARG A 298 -2.60 -9.00 -15.61
CA ARG A 298 -2.38 -9.54 -14.26
C ARG A 298 -3.29 -10.72 -13.93
N GLY A 299 -4.29 -10.99 -14.76
CA GLY A 299 -5.31 -12.02 -14.52
C GLY A 299 -6.35 -11.62 -13.46
N VAL A 300 -6.37 -10.36 -13.03
CA VAL A 300 -7.34 -9.75 -12.10
C VAL A 300 -7.54 -8.27 -12.45
N GLY A 301 -8.74 -7.75 -12.23
CA GLY A 301 -9.12 -6.41 -12.72
C GLY A 301 -9.32 -6.40 -14.24
N CYS A 302 -9.28 -5.21 -14.84
CA CYS A 302 -9.40 -5.03 -16.29
C CYS A 302 -8.34 -4.06 -16.82
N GLN A 303 -8.18 -4.04 -18.14
CA GLN A 303 -7.56 -2.91 -18.82
C GLN A 303 -8.64 -1.97 -19.37
N PHE A 304 -8.40 -0.67 -19.29
CA PHE A 304 -9.34 0.36 -19.75
C PHE A 304 -8.66 1.38 -20.66
N GLY A 305 -9.33 1.75 -21.75
CA GLY A 305 -8.84 2.68 -22.76
C GLY A 305 -9.05 4.16 -22.44
N PRO A 306 -8.60 5.04 -23.34
CA PRO A 306 -8.78 6.48 -23.19
C PRO A 306 -10.25 6.92 -23.25
N ASP A 307 -11.08 6.28 -24.08
CA ASP A 307 -12.52 6.50 -24.16
C ASP A 307 -13.24 6.22 -22.83
N ILE A 308 -12.85 5.16 -22.13
CA ILE A 308 -13.40 4.82 -20.81
C ILE A 308 -13.03 5.87 -19.76
N THR A 309 -11.80 6.38 -19.84
CA THR A 309 -11.32 7.43 -18.92
C THR A 309 -12.02 8.74 -19.18
N GLU A 310 -12.16 9.12 -20.45
CA GLU A 310 -12.85 10.33 -20.87
C GLU A 310 -14.30 10.33 -20.40
N ASP A 311 -15.07 9.28 -20.73
CA ASP A 311 -16.46 9.12 -20.32
C ASP A 311 -16.64 9.17 -18.80
N PHE A 312 -15.81 8.43 -18.05
CA PHE A 312 -15.88 8.43 -16.59
C PHE A 312 -15.62 9.82 -16.00
N CYS A 313 -14.61 10.53 -16.51
CA CYS A 313 -14.29 11.89 -16.08
C CYS A 313 -15.43 12.86 -16.41
N GLU A 314 -16.02 12.81 -17.61
CA GLU A 314 -17.11 13.72 -18.00
C GLU A 314 -18.36 13.51 -17.16
N ARG A 315 -18.79 12.25 -17.00
CA ARG A 315 -19.99 11.92 -16.22
C ARG A 315 -19.87 12.29 -14.74
N ASN A 316 -18.65 12.27 -14.19
CA ASN A 316 -18.40 12.59 -12.79
C ASN A 316 -17.83 14.01 -12.58
N GLY A 317 -17.71 14.81 -13.64
CA GLY A 317 -17.21 16.18 -13.57
C GLY A 317 -15.74 16.29 -13.13
N LEU A 318 -14.91 15.29 -13.45
CA LEU A 318 -13.49 15.24 -13.10
C LEU A 318 -12.61 15.81 -14.21
N ASP A 319 -11.49 16.41 -13.81
CA ASP A 319 -10.43 16.84 -14.75
C ASP A 319 -9.56 15.66 -15.19
N MET A 320 -9.23 14.77 -14.25
CA MET A 320 -8.36 13.61 -14.48
C MET A 320 -8.49 12.59 -13.35
N ILE A 321 -7.92 11.41 -13.59
CA ILE A 321 -7.59 10.42 -12.58
C ILE A 321 -6.07 10.35 -12.38
N ILE A 322 -5.66 10.07 -11.14
CA ILE A 322 -4.27 9.75 -10.80
C ILE A 322 -4.26 8.34 -10.22
N ARG A 323 -3.32 7.54 -10.70
CA ARG A 323 -3.10 6.18 -10.24
C ARG A 323 -1.63 5.83 -10.10
N SER A 324 -1.33 4.64 -9.59
CA SER A 324 0.04 4.21 -9.29
C SER A 324 0.31 2.82 -9.88
N HIS A 325 0.61 1.77 -9.10
CA HIS A 325 0.52 0.33 -9.47
C HIS A 325 1.39 -0.21 -10.64
N GLU A 326 1.90 0.65 -11.52
CA GLU A 326 2.81 0.33 -12.63
C GLU A 326 4.09 1.15 -12.51
N VAL A 327 5.23 0.45 -12.54
CA VAL A 327 6.55 1.06 -12.63
C VAL A 327 6.66 1.85 -13.93
N LYS A 328 7.17 3.09 -13.87
CA LYS A 328 7.45 3.93 -15.04
C LYS A 328 8.89 4.42 -15.01
N ASN A 329 9.53 4.50 -16.17
CA ASN A 329 10.96 4.83 -16.28
C ASN A 329 11.31 6.17 -15.61
N GLU A 330 10.49 7.21 -15.82
CA GLU A 330 10.68 8.53 -15.19
C GLU A 330 9.94 8.67 -13.86
N GLY A 331 9.41 7.58 -13.32
CA GLY A 331 8.56 7.56 -12.12
C GLY A 331 7.13 8.03 -12.37
N TYR A 332 6.80 8.51 -13.56
CA TYR A 332 5.44 8.87 -13.93
C TYR A 332 5.16 8.66 -15.44
N GLU A 333 3.90 8.68 -15.81
CA GLU A 333 3.44 8.69 -17.21
C GLU A 333 2.10 9.43 -17.32
N VAL A 334 1.95 10.22 -18.38
CA VAL A 334 0.70 10.92 -18.69
C VAL A 334 0.06 10.23 -19.91
N ALA A 335 -1.02 9.51 -19.66
CA ALA A 335 -1.76 8.74 -20.65
C ALA A 335 -3.16 9.33 -20.90
N HIS A 336 -3.88 8.74 -21.86
CA HIS A 336 -5.28 9.03 -22.15
C HIS A 336 -5.57 10.53 -22.30
N ASN A 337 -4.82 11.19 -23.19
CA ASN A 337 -4.96 12.61 -23.49
C ASN A 337 -4.84 13.54 -22.26
N GLY A 338 -4.03 13.14 -21.28
CA GLY A 338 -3.81 13.91 -20.05
C GLY A 338 -4.82 13.64 -18.93
N ARG A 339 -5.76 12.72 -19.13
CA ARG A 339 -6.78 12.37 -18.12
C ARG A 339 -6.43 11.17 -17.24
N CYS A 340 -5.41 10.39 -17.58
CA CYS A 340 -4.94 9.28 -16.72
C CYS A 340 -3.45 9.43 -16.45
N ILE A 341 -3.09 9.72 -15.19
CA ILE A 341 -1.70 9.89 -14.79
C ILE A 341 -1.27 8.71 -13.93
N THR A 342 -0.16 8.07 -14.28
CA THR A 342 0.52 7.10 -13.40
C THR A 342 1.64 7.81 -12.64
N VAL A 343 1.73 7.64 -11.32
CA VAL A 343 2.86 8.05 -10.48
C VAL A 343 3.36 6.88 -9.64
N PHE A 344 4.67 6.69 -9.60
CA PHE A 344 5.35 5.59 -8.93
C PHE A 344 6.56 6.14 -8.15
N SER A 345 6.63 5.90 -6.84
CA SER A 345 7.56 6.58 -5.94
C SER A 345 8.69 5.69 -5.41
N ALA A 346 8.88 4.50 -5.97
CA ALA A 346 9.98 3.59 -5.65
C ALA A 346 11.06 3.62 -6.76
N PRO A 347 12.11 4.47 -6.65
CA PRO A 347 13.19 4.49 -7.63
C PRO A 347 14.02 3.20 -7.59
N ASN A 348 14.63 2.84 -8.71
CA ASN A 348 15.40 1.61 -8.91
C ASN A 348 14.70 0.39 -8.29
N TYR A 349 13.42 0.21 -8.62
CA TYR A 349 12.53 -0.73 -7.94
C TYR A 349 13.15 -2.12 -7.84
N CYS A 350 13.09 -2.70 -6.64
CA CYS A 350 13.70 -4.00 -6.32
C CYS A 350 15.21 -4.09 -6.70
N ASP A 351 15.93 -2.97 -6.58
CA ASP A 351 17.37 -2.82 -6.87
C ASP A 351 17.79 -3.20 -8.29
N THR A 352 16.84 -3.32 -9.23
CA THR A 352 17.07 -3.95 -10.55
C THR A 352 16.42 -3.22 -11.72
N MET A 353 15.35 -2.46 -11.48
CA MET A 353 14.57 -1.86 -12.57
C MET A 353 15.17 -0.58 -13.14
N HIS A 354 16.08 0.08 -12.41
CA HIS A 354 16.76 1.32 -12.81
C HIS A 354 15.83 2.49 -13.20
N ASN A 355 14.54 2.41 -12.85
CA ASN A 355 13.58 3.49 -13.02
C ASN A 355 13.85 4.63 -12.03
N ARG A 356 13.37 5.83 -12.32
CA ARG A 356 13.24 6.91 -11.35
C ARG A 356 11.97 6.70 -10.51
N GLY A 357 11.95 7.31 -9.33
CA GLY A 357 10.72 7.56 -8.57
C GLY A 357 10.19 8.94 -8.94
N ALA A 358 8.91 9.20 -8.71
CA ALA A 358 8.35 10.54 -8.81
C ALA A 358 7.26 10.79 -7.75
N PHE A 359 6.99 12.06 -7.50
CA PHE A 359 5.78 12.53 -6.81
C PHE A 359 5.18 13.70 -7.61
N ILE A 360 3.89 13.93 -7.41
CA ILE A 360 3.15 15.02 -8.06
C ILE A 360 2.83 16.09 -7.02
N VAL A 361 3.08 17.35 -7.36
CA VAL A 361 2.62 18.50 -6.59
C VAL A 361 1.50 19.22 -7.34
N PHE A 362 0.46 19.61 -6.60
CA PHE A 362 -0.61 20.46 -7.09
C PHE A 362 -0.67 21.76 -6.30
N ARG A 363 -1.21 22.79 -6.94
CA ARG A 363 -1.73 23.98 -6.28
C ARG A 363 -3.25 23.88 -6.26
N GLY A 364 -3.85 24.00 -5.07
CA GLY A 364 -5.29 23.92 -4.90
C GLY A 364 -6.00 24.95 -5.77
N SER A 365 -7.08 24.52 -6.41
CA SER A 365 -8.07 25.38 -7.04
C SER A 365 -9.39 24.62 -7.12
N LYS A 366 -10.51 25.32 -6.94
CA LYS A 366 -11.85 24.74 -7.18
C LYS A 366 -12.33 24.90 -8.63
N LYS A 367 -11.58 25.64 -9.46
CA LYS A 367 -11.95 25.88 -10.85
C LYS A 367 -11.54 24.71 -11.75
N PRO A 368 -12.42 24.28 -12.68
CA PRO A 368 -12.13 23.24 -13.65
C PRO A 368 -10.79 23.44 -14.38
N GLY A 369 -9.95 22.41 -14.36
CA GLY A 369 -8.72 22.35 -15.13
C GLY A 369 -7.56 23.20 -14.60
N GLU A 370 -7.70 23.90 -13.48
CA GLU A 370 -6.63 24.75 -12.93
C GLU A 370 -5.61 23.99 -12.08
N MET A 371 -5.98 22.85 -11.47
CA MET A 371 -5.04 22.03 -10.71
C MET A 371 -4.12 21.24 -11.66
N LYS A 372 -3.05 21.89 -12.14
CA LYS A 372 -2.06 21.26 -13.02
C LYS A 372 -1.07 20.39 -12.23
N PRO A 373 -0.77 19.16 -12.69
CA PRO A 373 0.22 18.30 -12.06
C PRO A 373 1.64 18.81 -12.33
N GLU A 374 2.41 19.03 -11.27
CA GLU A 374 3.85 19.32 -11.33
C GLU A 374 4.62 18.07 -10.88
N PHE A 375 5.34 17.44 -11.81
CA PHE A 375 6.09 16.21 -11.53
C PHE A 375 7.51 16.52 -11.04
N THR A 376 7.92 15.83 -9.97
CA THR A 376 9.32 15.80 -9.55
C THR A 376 9.83 14.37 -9.57
N SER A 377 10.74 14.06 -10.50
CA SER A 377 11.37 12.74 -10.59
C SER A 377 12.71 12.72 -9.86
N PHE A 378 12.99 11.65 -9.12
CA PHE A 378 14.19 11.48 -8.30
C PHE A 378 14.81 10.08 -8.49
N LYS A 379 16.09 9.96 -8.13
CA LYS A 379 16.83 8.70 -8.16
C LYS A 379 16.85 8.06 -6.77
N GLU A 380 17.18 6.78 -6.75
CA GLU A 380 17.38 5.98 -5.55
C GLU A 380 18.54 6.52 -4.70
N VAL A 381 18.43 6.33 -3.40
CA VAL A 381 19.52 6.63 -2.46
C VAL A 381 20.12 5.34 -1.90
N PRO A 382 21.39 5.38 -1.41
CA PRO A 382 21.99 4.21 -0.78
C PRO A 382 21.18 3.72 0.43
N HIS A 383 21.07 2.41 0.57
CA HIS A 383 20.47 1.75 1.74
C HIS A 383 21.39 0.61 2.24
N PRO A 384 21.18 0.10 3.47
CA PRO A 384 21.90 -1.05 3.98
C PRO A 384 21.75 -2.29 3.09
N GLN A 385 22.74 -3.19 3.17
CA GLN A 385 22.84 -4.41 2.37
C GLN A 385 21.84 -5.50 2.82
N VAL A 386 20.55 -5.20 2.71
CA VAL A 386 19.44 -6.14 2.86
C VAL A 386 18.77 -6.25 1.50
N ARG A 387 18.85 -7.44 0.89
CA ARG A 387 18.30 -7.65 -0.46
C ARG A 387 16.78 -7.48 -0.46
N PRO A 388 16.18 -7.02 -1.57
CA PRO A 388 14.75 -7.10 -1.78
C PRO A 388 14.26 -8.54 -1.57
N MET A 389 13.03 -8.69 -1.10
CA MET A 389 12.38 -9.97 -0.86
C MET A 389 13.09 -10.86 0.17
N ALA A 390 13.93 -10.29 1.05
CA ALA A 390 14.67 -11.06 2.06
C ALA A 390 13.75 -11.81 3.05
N TYR A 391 12.56 -11.27 3.28
CA TYR A 391 11.53 -11.84 4.16
C TYR A 391 10.40 -12.53 3.40
N ALA A 392 10.48 -12.56 2.06
CA ALA A 392 9.46 -13.13 1.21
C ALA A 392 9.47 -14.66 1.23
N ASN A 393 8.44 -15.24 0.62
CA ASN A 393 8.33 -16.69 0.55
C ASN A 393 9.49 -17.27 -0.28
N SER A 394 10.16 -18.28 0.28
CA SER A 394 11.21 -19.05 -0.41
C SER A 394 10.80 -19.62 -1.77
N LEU A 395 9.50 -19.86 -2.01
CA LEU A 395 8.99 -20.29 -3.32
C LEU A 395 9.17 -19.24 -4.41
N LEU A 396 9.10 -17.95 -4.06
CA LEU A 396 9.33 -16.84 -4.98
C LEU A 396 10.81 -16.69 -5.30
N SER A 397 11.70 -16.87 -4.33
CA SER A 397 13.14 -16.88 -4.59
C SER A 397 13.60 -18.10 -5.40
N LEU A 398 12.76 -19.13 -5.55
CA LEU A 398 12.98 -20.27 -6.45
C LEU A 398 12.40 -20.05 -7.87
N LEU A 399 11.64 -18.98 -8.10
CA LEU A 399 11.02 -18.63 -9.39
C LEU A 399 11.78 -17.51 -10.14
N VAL A 400 12.74 -16.87 -9.48
CA VAL A 400 13.60 -15.81 -10.03
C VAL A 400 14.96 -16.38 -10.40
#